data_AF-A0A357BXY1-F1
#
_entry.id   AF-A0A357BXY1-F1
#
_cell.length_a   1.000
_cell.length_b   1.000
_cell.length_c   1.000
_cell.angle_alpha   90.00
_cell.angle_beta   90.00
_cell.angle_gamma   90.00
#
_symmetry.space_group_name_H-M   'P 1'
#
loop_
_entity.id
_entity.type
_entity.pdbx_description
1 polymer ?
#
loop_
_entity_poly.entity_id
_entity_poly.type
_entity_poly.pdbx_seq_one_letter_code
_entity_poly.pdbx_strand_id
1 'polypeptide(L)'
;MVKKYVVSTLMLVSMFALQLSANPVDSVTMTSTGYGAKDTITFWGGGHSGLTVYAGLFMFNKTGSTGTGNLIDNGTIGGFCMDLSEYLASGPKAYEVLDVSAGPVPTTFLGGGMGQAKADYLSELWGRYFDSSWMAGGTYTAAQNAQAEAFQAAIWEIIYEDMPTTSAGWDVTIDGTAGDKGFRAANLDYTLANSWLGSLTGNYQGANLTALSYCGSQDVLTAIPEPATVAFLSIGLLLAVSRGYKTMNG
;
A
#
# COMPACT_ATOMS: atom_id res chain seq x y z
N MET A 1 -3.93 81.75 25.39
CA MET A 1 -3.26 81.24 24.17
C MET A 1 -3.15 79.72 24.28
N VAL A 2 -3.90 79.00 23.44
CA VAL A 2 -4.06 77.54 23.52
C VAL A 2 -2.91 76.85 22.76
N LYS A 3 -2.09 76.05 23.44
CA LYS A 3 -1.09 75.17 22.81
C LYS A 3 -1.80 73.96 22.20
N LYS A 4 -1.69 73.79 20.88
CA LYS A 4 -2.16 72.61 20.15
C LYS A 4 -1.10 71.50 20.27
N TYR A 5 -1.46 70.37 20.85
CA TYR A 5 -0.66 69.14 20.80
C TYR A 5 -1.00 68.38 19.53
N VAL A 6 -0.03 68.21 18.64
CA VAL A 6 -0.14 67.33 17.47
C VAL A 6 0.28 65.94 17.94
N VAL A 7 -0.70 65.06 18.14
CA VAL A 7 -0.46 63.63 18.38
C VAL A 7 -0.11 63.01 17.03
N SER A 8 1.14 62.57 16.88
CA SER A 8 1.63 61.86 15.69
C SER A 8 1.43 60.37 15.90
N THR A 9 0.46 59.79 15.21
CA THR A 9 0.15 58.35 15.27
C THR A 9 1.15 57.58 14.43
N LEU A 10 2.10 56.90 15.08
CA LEU A 10 3.05 56.00 14.46
C LEU A 10 2.32 54.70 14.06
N MET A 11 2.02 54.51 12.77
CA MET A 11 1.51 53.24 12.24
C MET A 11 2.66 52.22 12.18
N LEU A 12 2.59 51.21 13.04
CA LEU A 12 3.46 50.03 12.97
C LEU A 12 2.91 49.10 11.88
N VAL A 13 3.54 49.09 10.70
CA VAL A 13 3.24 48.13 9.63
C VAL A 13 3.90 46.80 10.00
N SER A 14 3.11 45.87 10.55
CA SER A 14 3.54 44.49 10.77
C SER A 14 3.61 43.78 9.42
N MET A 15 4.83 43.61 8.89
CA MET A 15 5.08 42.76 7.73
C MET A 15 4.86 41.30 8.15
N PHE A 16 3.67 40.79 7.87
CA PHE A 16 3.38 39.36 7.94
C PHE A 16 4.13 38.69 6.78
N ALA A 17 5.35 38.21 7.04
CA ALA A 17 6.04 37.33 6.11
C ALA A 17 5.22 36.04 6.01
N LEU A 18 4.49 35.88 4.89
CA LEU A 18 3.92 34.59 4.49
C LEU A 18 5.09 33.62 4.31
N GLN A 19 5.43 32.89 5.36
CA GLN A 19 6.27 31.72 5.25
C GLN A 19 5.45 30.68 4.49
N LEU A 20 5.63 30.62 3.17
CA LEU A 20 5.25 29.48 2.37
C LEU A 20 6.13 28.30 2.84
N SER A 21 5.73 27.60 3.89
CA SER A 21 6.21 26.23 4.08
C SER A 21 5.58 25.43 2.96
N ALA A 22 6.38 25.06 1.95
CA ALA A 22 5.99 23.93 1.12
C ALA A 22 5.73 22.77 2.08
N ASN A 23 4.48 22.29 2.16
CA ASN A 23 4.23 21.04 2.87
C ASN A 23 5.14 20.01 2.18
N PRO A 24 6.06 19.36 2.92
CA PRO A 24 6.87 18.32 2.30
C PRO A 24 5.90 17.30 1.71
N VAL A 25 6.14 16.89 0.47
CA VAL A 25 5.44 15.74 -0.12
C VAL A 25 5.54 14.59 0.87
N ASP A 26 4.42 13.94 1.14
CA ASP A 26 4.36 12.83 2.07
C ASP A 26 5.29 11.74 1.58
N SER A 27 6.25 11.33 2.41
CA SER A 27 7.33 10.45 1.95
C SER A 27 7.78 9.45 2.98
N VAL A 28 8.36 8.36 2.49
CA VAL A 28 9.05 7.33 3.26
C VAL A 28 10.44 7.16 2.69
N THR A 29 11.46 7.40 3.50
CA THR A 29 12.83 7.05 3.17
C THR A 29 13.12 5.62 3.58
N MET A 30 13.39 4.75 2.61
CA MET A 30 13.66 3.34 2.83
C MET A 30 14.72 2.79 1.88
N THR A 31 15.34 1.68 2.28
CA THR A 31 16.31 0.93 1.46
C THR A 31 15.86 -0.52 1.36
N SER A 32 15.86 -1.10 0.16
CA SER A 32 15.59 -2.54 0.02
C SER A 32 16.65 -3.37 0.74
N THR A 33 16.22 -4.34 1.53
CA THR A 33 17.08 -5.28 2.27
C THR A 33 17.01 -6.70 1.69
N GLY A 34 16.33 -6.87 0.56
CA GLY A 34 16.17 -8.15 -0.13
C GLY A 34 14.71 -8.61 -0.11
N TYR A 35 14.53 -9.91 0.14
CA TYR A 35 13.25 -10.58 0.02
C TYR A 35 12.83 -11.25 1.31
N GLY A 36 11.53 -11.30 1.54
CA GLY A 36 10.88 -12.20 2.46
C GLY A 36 10.61 -13.54 1.78
N ALA A 37 9.47 -14.16 2.11
CA ALA A 37 9.00 -15.34 1.38
C ALA A 37 8.75 -15.00 -0.09
N LYS A 38 9.20 -15.88 -0.98
CA LYS A 38 9.10 -15.70 -2.44
C LYS A 38 9.25 -17.01 -3.19
N ASP A 39 8.72 -17.06 -4.40
CA ASP A 39 9.03 -18.10 -5.37
C ASP A 39 9.22 -17.50 -6.78
N THR A 40 9.37 -18.36 -7.78
CA THR A 40 9.62 -17.98 -9.17
C THR A 40 8.37 -18.14 -10.02
N ILE A 41 7.89 -17.05 -10.58
CA ILE A 41 6.73 -16.99 -11.48
C ILE A 41 7.19 -16.70 -12.91
N THR A 42 6.40 -17.09 -13.90
CA THR A 42 6.53 -16.62 -15.29
C THR A 42 5.26 -15.90 -15.70
N PHE A 43 5.34 -14.66 -16.18
CA PHE A 43 4.16 -13.86 -16.50
C PHE A 43 4.18 -13.26 -17.91
N TRP A 44 2.97 -12.91 -18.38
CA TRP A 44 2.69 -12.11 -19.55
C TRP A 44 1.76 -10.97 -19.11
N GLY A 45 2.08 -9.75 -19.50
CA GLY A 45 1.35 -8.56 -19.04
C GLY A 45 2.26 -7.35 -18.97
N GLY A 46 1.68 -6.15 -19.01
CA GLY A 46 2.44 -4.89 -19.01
C GLY A 46 3.44 -4.78 -20.17
N GLY A 47 3.15 -5.39 -21.31
CA GLY A 47 4.04 -5.44 -22.48
C GLY A 47 5.13 -6.53 -22.43
N HIS A 48 5.19 -7.35 -21.38
CA HIS A 48 6.12 -8.48 -21.29
C HIS A 48 5.50 -9.76 -21.83
N SER A 49 6.34 -10.63 -22.41
CA SER A 49 5.92 -11.92 -22.95
C SER A 49 6.75 -13.07 -22.37
N GLY A 50 6.28 -13.66 -21.27
CA GLY A 50 6.86 -14.86 -20.66
C GLY A 50 8.11 -14.54 -19.85
N LEU A 51 8.09 -13.44 -19.09
CA LEU A 51 9.20 -13.05 -18.24
C LEU A 51 9.18 -13.86 -16.94
N THR A 52 10.31 -14.49 -16.60
CA THR A 52 10.47 -15.23 -15.35
C THR A 52 11.15 -14.35 -14.30
N VAL A 53 10.50 -14.16 -13.16
CA VAL A 53 10.97 -13.30 -12.06
C VAL A 53 10.72 -13.94 -10.70
N TYR A 54 11.35 -13.38 -9.66
CA TYR A 54 10.91 -13.65 -8.29
C TYR A 54 9.63 -12.88 -7.99
N ALA A 55 8.62 -13.58 -7.48
CA ALA A 55 7.38 -13.02 -6.97
C ALA A 55 7.21 -13.37 -5.49
N GLY A 56 6.76 -12.40 -4.71
CA GLY A 56 6.62 -12.51 -3.27
C GLY A 56 6.98 -11.22 -2.58
N LEU A 57 7.26 -11.33 -1.30
CA LEU A 57 7.40 -10.16 -0.44
C LEU A 57 8.80 -9.54 -0.56
N PHE A 58 8.85 -8.23 -0.75
CA PHE A 58 10.08 -7.44 -0.63
C PHE A 58 10.22 -6.85 0.76
N MET A 59 11.46 -6.84 1.23
CA MET A 59 11.81 -6.31 2.55
C MET A 59 12.55 -5.00 2.38
N PHE A 60 12.22 -4.03 3.22
CA PHE A 60 12.87 -2.74 3.27
C PHE A 60 13.18 -2.35 4.71
N ASN A 61 14.17 -1.49 4.89
CA ASN A 61 14.43 -0.79 6.13
C ASN A 61 14.07 0.69 5.97
N LYS A 62 13.01 1.13 6.64
CA LYS A 62 12.57 2.52 6.71
C LYS A 62 13.38 3.29 7.74
N THR A 63 13.97 4.42 7.33
CA THR A 63 14.85 5.24 8.18
C THR A 63 14.31 6.65 8.44
N GLY A 64 13.30 7.10 7.69
CA GLY A 64 12.71 8.43 7.87
C GLY A 64 11.41 8.60 7.09
N SER A 65 10.68 9.67 7.37
CA SER A 65 9.41 9.99 6.69
C SER A 65 8.99 11.45 6.89
N THR A 66 8.03 11.88 6.08
CA THR A 66 7.31 13.15 6.19
C THR A 66 5.80 12.88 6.03
N GLY A 67 4.97 13.77 6.57
CA GLY A 67 3.52 13.73 6.35
C GLY A 67 2.85 12.42 6.78
N THR A 68 1.97 11.86 5.93
CA THR A 68 1.32 10.56 6.17
C THR A 68 2.30 9.39 6.24
N GLY A 69 3.51 9.50 5.67
CA GLY A 69 4.56 8.49 5.83
C GLY A 69 5.01 8.27 7.29
N ASN A 70 4.69 9.21 8.19
CA ASN A 70 4.90 9.05 9.64
C ASN A 70 3.96 8.03 10.29
N LEU A 71 2.91 7.60 9.60
CA LEU A 71 2.02 6.53 10.08
C LEU A 71 2.65 5.14 9.91
N ILE A 72 3.72 5.03 9.13
CA ILE A 72 4.50 3.80 8.99
C ILE A 72 5.70 3.90 9.93
N ASP A 73 5.83 2.97 10.87
CA ASP A 73 6.94 2.97 11.81
C ASP A 73 8.30 2.76 11.12
N ASN A 74 9.35 3.36 11.67
CA ASN A 74 10.72 3.08 11.21
C ASN A 74 11.11 1.63 11.53
N GLY A 75 12.00 1.08 10.72
CA GLY A 75 12.48 -0.30 10.83
C GLY A 75 12.07 -1.15 9.63
N THR A 76 11.96 -2.46 9.85
CA THR A 76 11.63 -3.42 8.79
C THR A 76 10.19 -3.24 8.34
N ILE A 77 10.00 -3.03 7.04
CA ILE A 77 8.69 -3.03 6.39
C ILE A 77 8.69 -4.08 5.27
N GLY A 78 7.55 -4.74 5.09
CA GLY A 78 7.32 -5.64 3.97
C GLY A 78 6.35 -5.01 2.97
N GLY A 79 6.54 -5.29 1.69
CA GLY A 79 5.62 -4.86 0.65
C GLY A 79 5.71 -5.70 -0.61
N PHE A 80 4.71 -5.57 -1.47
CA PHE A 80 4.63 -6.28 -2.74
C PHE A 80 4.75 -5.31 -3.91
N CYS A 81 5.23 -5.81 -5.04
CA CYS A 81 5.32 -5.01 -6.26
C CYS A 81 3.94 -4.67 -6.79
N MET A 82 3.77 -3.43 -7.22
CA MET A 82 2.56 -2.99 -7.93
C MET A 82 2.76 -2.99 -9.45
N ASP A 83 4.00 -2.84 -9.93
CA ASP A 83 4.33 -2.75 -11.35
C ASP A 83 5.05 -4.02 -11.84
N LEU A 84 4.82 -4.40 -13.11
CA LEU A 84 5.48 -5.51 -13.80
C LEU A 84 6.79 -5.12 -14.49
N SER A 85 6.98 -3.83 -14.78
CA SER A 85 8.04 -3.31 -15.66
C SER A 85 9.19 -2.65 -14.92
N GLU A 86 9.00 -2.28 -13.65
CA GLU A 86 10.04 -1.62 -12.88
C GLU A 86 10.80 -2.57 -11.96
N TYR A 87 12.09 -2.29 -11.78
CA TYR A 87 12.97 -3.03 -10.87
C TYR A 87 13.16 -2.22 -9.59
N LEU A 88 13.53 -2.89 -8.49
CA LEU A 88 13.93 -2.19 -7.29
C LEU A 88 15.28 -1.48 -7.49
N ALA A 89 15.28 -0.17 -7.29
CA ALA A 89 16.51 0.60 -7.31
C ALA A 89 17.36 0.33 -6.05
N SER A 90 18.68 0.39 -6.22
CA SER A 90 19.63 0.23 -5.12
C SER A 90 19.73 1.48 -4.23
N GLY A 91 20.01 1.27 -2.95
CA GLY A 91 20.32 2.32 -1.97
C GLY A 91 19.09 3.02 -1.38
N PRO A 92 19.29 4.00 -0.49
CA PRO A 92 18.19 4.72 0.15
C PRO A 92 17.42 5.58 -0.85
N LYS A 93 16.10 5.48 -0.83
CA LYS A 93 15.17 6.24 -1.67
C LYS A 93 14.08 6.87 -0.81
N ALA A 94 13.70 8.09 -1.15
CA ALA A 94 12.53 8.77 -0.57
C ALA A 94 11.34 8.52 -1.49
N TYR A 95 10.57 7.48 -1.19
CA TYR A 95 9.33 7.15 -1.90
C TYR A 95 8.26 8.15 -1.50
N GLU A 96 7.48 8.60 -2.47
CA GLU A 96 6.23 9.33 -2.25
C GLU A 96 5.17 8.37 -1.71
N VAL A 97 4.38 8.84 -0.75
CA VAL A 97 3.24 8.11 -0.20
C VAL A 97 2.00 8.50 -0.97
N LEU A 98 1.43 7.53 -1.69
CA LEU A 98 0.26 7.70 -2.53
C LEU A 98 -0.94 6.96 -1.96
N ASP A 99 -2.13 7.47 -2.29
CA ASP A 99 -3.34 6.66 -2.22
C ASP A 99 -3.19 5.47 -3.17
N VAL A 100 -3.60 4.29 -2.71
CA VAL A 100 -3.46 3.04 -3.46
C VAL A 100 -4.15 3.12 -4.81
N SER A 101 -5.31 3.79 -4.89
CA SER A 101 -6.07 3.99 -6.14
C SER A 101 -5.35 4.83 -7.20
N ALA A 102 -4.34 5.61 -6.80
CA ALA A 102 -3.57 6.47 -7.69
C ALA A 102 -2.36 5.76 -8.33
N GLY A 103 -1.91 4.65 -7.75
CA GLY A 103 -0.80 3.85 -8.27
C GLY A 103 -1.22 2.72 -9.22
N PRO A 104 -0.25 1.96 -9.76
CA PRO A 104 1.18 2.29 -9.82
C PRO A 104 1.49 3.46 -10.79
N VAL A 105 2.66 4.08 -10.65
CA VAL A 105 3.17 5.19 -11.46
C VAL A 105 4.46 4.75 -12.19
N PRO A 106 4.61 5.03 -13.50
CA PRO A 106 3.73 5.81 -14.36
C PRO A 106 2.45 5.07 -14.76
N THR A 107 1.33 5.78 -14.68
CA THR A 107 -0.01 5.24 -14.94
C THR A 107 -0.36 5.10 -16.42
N THR A 108 0.54 5.46 -17.34
CA THR A 108 0.25 5.56 -18.77
C THR A 108 -0.18 4.24 -19.40
N PHE A 109 0.30 3.11 -18.88
CA PHE A 109 -0.09 1.80 -19.36
C PHE A 109 -1.55 1.45 -18.98
N LEU A 110 -1.98 1.85 -17.78
CA LEU A 110 -3.38 1.70 -17.32
C LEU A 110 -4.30 2.75 -17.97
N GLY A 111 -3.78 3.92 -18.33
CA GLY A 111 -4.57 5.08 -18.77
C GLY A 111 -5.01 6.00 -17.62
N GLY A 112 -4.44 5.79 -16.42
CA GLY A 112 -4.78 6.46 -15.17
C GLY A 112 -4.36 5.60 -13.97
N GLY A 113 -4.50 6.10 -12.74
CA GLY A 113 -4.35 5.23 -11.57
C GLY A 113 -5.33 4.06 -11.64
N MET A 114 -5.03 2.95 -10.97
CA MET A 114 -5.88 1.75 -11.06
C MET A 114 -7.32 1.96 -10.55
N GLY A 115 -7.57 3.01 -9.77
CA GLY A 115 -8.88 3.41 -9.31
C GLY A 115 -9.33 2.72 -8.01
N GLN A 116 -10.36 3.30 -7.38
CA GLN A 116 -10.77 2.92 -6.02
C GLN A 116 -11.27 1.48 -5.93
N ALA A 117 -12.02 1.00 -6.92
CA ALA A 117 -12.55 -0.37 -6.87
C ALA A 117 -11.43 -1.41 -6.75
N LYS A 118 -10.37 -1.29 -7.56
CA LYS A 118 -9.20 -2.17 -7.47
C LYS A 118 -8.46 -2.00 -6.15
N ALA A 119 -8.34 -0.77 -5.63
CA ALA A 119 -7.76 -0.50 -4.32
C ALA A 119 -8.53 -1.19 -3.18
N ASP A 120 -9.86 -1.20 -3.22
CA ASP A 120 -10.71 -1.88 -2.23
C ASP A 120 -10.50 -3.40 -2.24
N TYR A 121 -10.36 -3.99 -3.44
CA TYR A 121 -10.02 -5.39 -3.59
C TYR A 121 -8.62 -5.75 -3.07
N LEU A 122 -7.61 -4.89 -3.30
CA LEU A 122 -6.28 -5.08 -2.72
C LEU A 122 -6.30 -4.99 -1.19
N SER A 123 -7.06 -4.04 -0.63
CA SER A 123 -7.26 -3.91 0.81
C SER A 123 -7.88 -5.18 1.41
N GLU A 124 -8.90 -5.74 0.75
CA GLU A 124 -9.54 -6.99 1.17
C GLU A 124 -8.61 -8.20 1.03
N LEU A 125 -7.91 -8.34 -0.09
CA LEU A 125 -6.92 -9.41 -0.32
C LEU A 125 -5.88 -9.42 0.80
N TRP A 126 -5.31 -8.25 1.11
CA TRP A 126 -4.35 -8.10 2.20
C TRP A 126 -4.95 -8.43 3.56
N GLY A 127 -6.10 -7.84 3.90
CA GLY A 127 -6.74 -8.07 5.20
C GLY A 127 -7.10 -9.54 5.46
N ARG A 128 -7.38 -10.33 4.42
CA ARG A 128 -7.75 -11.73 4.54
C ARG A 128 -6.57 -12.71 4.50
N TYR A 129 -5.58 -12.44 3.65
CA TYR A 129 -4.61 -13.47 3.26
C TYR A 129 -3.15 -13.11 3.51
N PHE A 130 -2.83 -11.86 3.83
CA PHE A 130 -1.47 -11.51 4.21
C PHE A 130 -1.05 -12.26 5.48
N ASP A 131 0.10 -12.92 5.45
CA ASP A 131 0.70 -13.54 6.63
C ASP A 131 2.04 -12.86 6.98
N SER A 132 2.08 -12.27 8.18
CA SER A 132 3.29 -11.66 8.74
C SER A 132 4.48 -12.61 8.84
N SER A 133 4.26 -13.93 8.83
CA SER A 133 5.34 -14.93 8.82
C SER A 133 6.23 -14.83 7.58
N TRP A 134 5.73 -14.25 6.48
CA TRP A 134 6.50 -13.98 5.25
C TRP A 134 7.58 -12.91 5.46
N MET A 135 7.52 -12.16 6.58
CA MET A 135 8.52 -11.15 6.99
C MET A 135 9.46 -11.61 8.10
N ALA A 136 9.31 -12.84 8.62
CA ALA A 136 9.99 -13.26 9.85
C ALA A 136 11.54 -13.27 9.76
N GLY A 137 12.09 -13.25 8.55
CA GLY A 137 13.52 -13.34 8.28
C GLY A 137 14.05 -14.77 8.37
N GLY A 138 15.20 -15.01 7.72
CA GLY A 138 15.81 -16.34 7.67
C GLY A 138 15.27 -17.21 6.54
N THR A 139 15.11 -18.52 6.80
CA THR A 139 14.66 -19.50 5.81
C THR A 139 13.15 -19.65 5.85
N TYR A 140 12.51 -19.55 4.69
CA TYR A 140 11.07 -19.74 4.51
C TYR A 140 10.76 -21.16 4.06
N THR A 141 9.62 -21.70 4.49
CA THR A 141 9.12 -22.99 4.03
C THR A 141 8.63 -22.89 2.59
N ALA A 142 8.59 -24.03 1.88
CA ALA A 142 8.03 -24.08 0.53
C ALA A 142 6.57 -23.57 0.49
N ALA A 143 5.78 -23.86 1.53
CA ALA A 143 4.41 -23.37 1.65
C ALA A 143 4.35 -21.84 1.77
N GLN A 144 5.20 -21.22 2.59
CA GLN A 144 5.25 -19.76 2.72
C GLN A 144 5.69 -19.09 1.42
N ASN A 145 6.66 -19.67 0.72
CA ASN A 145 7.13 -19.18 -0.57
C ASN A 145 6.02 -19.22 -1.63
N ALA A 146 5.34 -20.36 -1.77
CA ALA A 146 4.22 -20.52 -2.70
C ALA A 146 3.05 -19.58 -2.37
N GLN A 147 2.74 -19.39 -1.08
CA GLN A 147 1.69 -18.47 -0.65
C GLN A 147 2.02 -17.01 -0.97
N ALA A 148 3.25 -16.56 -0.68
CA ALA A 148 3.66 -15.18 -0.98
C ALA A 148 3.72 -14.92 -2.50
N GLU A 149 4.13 -15.92 -3.28
CA GLU A 149 4.13 -15.86 -4.74
C GLU A 149 2.70 -15.78 -5.31
N ALA A 150 1.79 -16.65 -4.86
CA ALA A 150 0.37 -16.59 -5.22
C ALA A 150 -0.27 -15.24 -4.85
N PHE A 151 0.13 -14.66 -3.71
CA PHE A 151 -0.34 -13.35 -3.26
C PHE A 151 0.13 -12.24 -4.20
N GLN A 152 1.40 -12.26 -4.60
CA GLN A 152 1.96 -11.31 -5.57
C GLN A 152 1.26 -11.43 -6.94
N ALA A 153 0.97 -12.64 -7.39
CA ALA A 153 0.22 -12.86 -8.64
C ALA A 153 -1.20 -12.29 -8.56
N ALA A 154 -1.90 -12.48 -7.44
CA ALA A 154 -3.23 -11.92 -7.23
C ALA A 154 -3.23 -10.38 -7.20
N ILE A 155 -2.16 -9.74 -6.68
CA ILE A 155 -2.00 -8.29 -6.78
C ILE A 155 -1.92 -7.85 -8.24
N TRP A 156 -1.05 -8.49 -9.03
CA TRP A 156 -0.87 -8.11 -10.43
C TRP A 156 -2.13 -8.37 -11.27
N GLU A 157 -2.83 -9.47 -11.02
CA GLU A 157 -4.16 -9.71 -11.60
C GLU A 157 -5.10 -8.54 -11.32
N ILE A 158 -5.28 -8.13 -10.06
CA ILE A 158 -6.18 -7.02 -9.72
C ILE A 158 -5.74 -5.72 -10.39
N ILE A 159 -4.43 -5.43 -10.46
CA ILE A 159 -3.92 -4.18 -11.01
C ILE A 159 -4.05 -4.14 -12.54
N TYR A 160 -3.64 -5.19 -13.24
CA TYR A 160 -3.48 -5.21 -14.69
C TYR A 160 -4.74 -5.72 -15.42
N GLU A 161 -5.49 -6.64 -14.83
CA GLU A 161 -6.68 -7.22 -15.46
C GLU A 161 -7.88 -6.25 -15.43
N ASP A 162 -8.71 -6.26 -16.48
CA ASP A 162 -9.97 -5.53 -16.49
C ASP A 162 -10.87 -5.97 -15.31
N MET A 163 -11.68 -5.04 -14.81
CA MET A 163 -12.54 -5.34 -13.66
C MET A 163 -13.68 -6.29 -14.09
N PRO A 164 -13.73 -7.54 -13.58
CA PRO A 164 -14.75 -8.49 -13.98
C PRO A 164 -16.09 -8.15 -13.32
N THR A 165 -17.21 -8.61 -13.90
CA THR A 165 -18.55 -8.41 -13.30
C THR A 165 -18.64 -8.96 -11.87
N THR A 166 -17.91 -10.04 -11.58
CA THR A 166 -17.73 -10.62 -10.25
C THR A 166 -16.27 -11.03 -10.07
N SER A 167 -15.77 -11.03 -8.84
CA SER A 167 -14.39 -11.42 -8.51
C SER A 167 -14.00 -12.84 -8.95
N ALA A 168 -14.99 -13.73 -9.13
CA ALA A 168 -14.79 -15.06 -9.71
C ALA A 168 -14.38 -15.03 -11.20
N GLY A 169 -14.44 -13.87 -11.86
CA GLY A 169 -13.96 -13.68 -13.22
C GLY A 169 -12.46 -13.44 -13.34
N TRP A 170 -11.76 -13.15 -12.23
CA TRP A 170 -10.30 -13.11 -12.22
C TRP A 170 -9.71 -14.51 -12.27
N ASP A 171 -8.68 -14.69 -13.10
CA ASP A 171 -7.98 -15.94 -13.29
C ASP A 171 -6.55 -15.66 -13.75
N VAL A 172 -5.60 -15.83 -12.83
CA VAL A 172 -4.18 -15.58 -13.11
C VAL A 172 -3.59 -16.42 -14.23
N THR A 173 -4.30 -17.42 -14.77
CA THR A 173 -3.84 -18.27 -15.87
C THR A 173 -4.29 -17.80 -17.25
N ILE A 174 -5.24 -16.86 -17.32
CA ILE A 174 -5.86 -16.38 -18.56
C ILE A 174 -5.85 -14.86 -18.58
N ASP A 175 -5.32 -14.28 -19.66
CA ASP A 175 -5.46 -12.84 -19.89
C ASP A 175 -6.87 -12.56 -20.41
N GLY A 176 -7.67 -11.90 -19.58
CA GLY A 176 -9.07 -11.56 -19.87
C GLY A 176 -9.25 -10.19 -20.53
N THR A 177 -8.17 -9.41 -20.66
CA THR A 177 -8.22 -8.00 -21.03
C THR A 177 -7.99 -7.86 -22.53
N ALA A 178 -8.76 -6.97 -23.15
CA ALA A 178 -8.52 -6.66 -24.55
C ALA A 178 -7.22 -5.85 -24.73
N GLY A 179 -6.25 -6.40 -25.46
CA GLY A 179 -4.99 -5.74 -25.81
C GLY A 179 -3.83 -6.12 -24.89
N ASP A 180 -2.80 -5.27 -24.80
CA ASP A 180 -1.54 -5.61 -24.12
C ASP A 180 -1.55 -5.31 -22.60
N LYS A 181 -2.73 -5.08 -22.01
CA LYS A 181 -2.87 -4.55 -20.65
C LYS A 181 -3.15 -5.59 -19.58
N GLY A 182 -3.64 -6.77 -19.95
CA GLY A 182 -4.02 -7.79 -18.97
C GLY A 182 -2.84 -8.51 -18.36
N PHE A 183 -3.17 -9.54 -17.59
CA PHE A 183 -2.19 -10.34 -16.88
C PHE A 183 -2.49 -11.82 -17.03
N ARG A 184 -1.44 -12.62 -17.20
CA ARG A 184 -1.49 -14.05 -16.95
C ARG A 184 -0.13 -14.55 -16.51
N ALA A 185 -0.13 -15.69 -15.83
CA ALA A 185 1.04 -16.29 -15.24
C ALA A 185 1.03 -17.81 -15.32
N ALA A 186 2.22 -18.38 -15.15
CA ALA A 186 2.49 -19.80 -15.04
C ALA A 186 3.62 -20.03 -14.03
N ASN A 187 3.84 -21.31 -13.68
CA ASN A 187 4.84 -21.75 -12.71
C ASN A 187 4.60 -21.27 -11.26
N LEU A 188 3.33 -21.01 -10.93
CA LEU A 188 2.86 -20.57 -9.61
C LEU A 188 1.79 -21.50 -9.03
N ASP A 189 1.45 -21.33 -7.75
CA ASP A 189 0.23 -21.91 -7.18
C ASP A 189 -1.02 -21.10 -7.60
N TYR A 190 -1.40 -21.25 -8.87
CA TYR A 190 -2.54 -20.52 -9.45
C TYR A 190 -3.86 -20.94 -8.81
N THR A 191 -3.96 -22.17 -8.29
CA THR A 191 -5.18 -22.65 -7.63
C THR A 191 -5.42 -21.86 -6.36
N LEU A 192 -4.35 -21.63 -5.58
CA LEU A 192 -4.42 -20.79 -4.40
C LEU A 192 -4.74 -19.33 -4.74
N ALA A 193 -4.02 -18.73 -5.70
CA ALA A 193 -4.25 -17.35 -6.14
C ALA A 193 -5.71 -17.12 -6.59
N ASN A 194 -6.21 -17.98 -7.49
CA ASN A 194 -7.59 -17.89 -8.01
C ASN A 194 -8.63 -18.15 -6.91
N SER A 195 -8.33 -19.02 -5.93
CA SER A 195 -9.24 -19.24 -4.81
C SER A 195 -9.39 -18.00 -3.93
N TRP A 196 -8.31 -17.24 -3.73
CA TRP A 196 -8.35 -15.98 -2.99
C TRP A 196 -9.10 -14.92 -3.79
N LEU A 197 -8.73 -14.70 -5.06
CA LEU A 197 -9.38 -13.75 -5.96
C LEU A 197 -10.90 -13.98 -6.04
N GLY A 198 -11.33 -15.21 -6.31
CA GLY A 198 -12.75 -15.55 -6.43
C GLY A 198 -13.56 -15.43 -5.13
N SER A 199 -12.89 -15.30 -3.98
CA SER A 199 -13.55 -15.10 -2.67
C SER A 199 -13.75 -13.63 -2.29
N LEU A 200 -13.09 -12.71 -3.00
CA LEU A 200 -13.13 -11.28 -2.70
C LEU A 200 -14.51 -10.70 -3.05
N THR A 201 -14.87 -9.61 -2.38
CA THR A 201 -16.18 -8.97 -2.55
C THR A 201 -16.09 -7.51 -2.94
N GLY A 202 -14.93 -6.87 -2.73
CA GLY A 202 -14.69 -5.44 -2.92
C GLY A 202 -15.38 -4.56 -1.87
N ASN A 203 -16.07 -5.16 -0.89
CA ASN A 203 -16.90 -4.44 0.09
C ASN A 203 -16.38 -4.57 1.53
N TYR A 204 -15.28 -5.30 1.73
CA TYR A 204 -14.69 -5.50 3.03
C TYR A 204 -13.76 -4.32 3.36
N GLN A 205 -13.92 -3.71 4.54
CA GLN A 205 -12.91 -2.80 5.07
C GLN A 205 -11.72 -3.64 5.53
N GLY A 206 -10.77 -3.83 4.61
CA GLY A 206 -9.59 -4.65 4.82
C GLY A 206 -8.46 -3.90 5.50
N ALA A 207 -7.23 -4.17 5.05
CA ALA A 207 -6.06 -3.47 5.57
C ALA A 207 -6.05 -2.02 5.10
N ASN A 208 -5.61 -1.10 5.96
CA ASN A 208 -5.25 0.25 5.54
C ASN A 208 -3.93 0.18 4.76
N LEU A 209 -4.01 0.37 3.44
CA LEU A 209 -2.88 0.22 2.52
C LEU A 209 -2.43 1.57 1.98
N THR A 210 -1.17 1.65 1.57
CA THR A 210 -0.61 2.75 0.80
C THR A 210 0.29 2.25 -0.31
N ALA A 211 0.38 3.02 -1.39
CA ALA A 211 1.35 2.81 -2.45
C ALA A 211 2.56 3.72 -2.20
N LEU A 212 3.76 3.14 -2.20
CA LEU A 212 5.02 3.87 -2.09
C LEU A 212 5.64 3.93 -3.49
N SER A 213 5.76 5.14 -4.05
CA SER A 213 6.25 5.33 -5.41
C SER A 213 7.55 6.11 -5.50
N TYR A 214 8.44 5.70 -6.40
CA TYR A 214 9.66 6.44 -6.70
C TYR A 214 10.02 6.29 -8.17
N CYS A 215 10.14 7.41 -8.88
CA CYS A 215 10.47 7.38 -10.31
C CYS A 215 11.75 6.57 -10.61
N GLY A 216 11.60 5.54 -11.45
CA GLY A 216 12.69 4.64 -11.81
C GLY A 216 12.98 3.55 -10.77
N SER A 217 12.02 3.25 -9.89
CA SER A 217 12.06 2.14 -8.95
C SER A 217 10.65 1.62 -8.70
N GLN A 218 10.54 0.30 -8.67
CA GLN A 218 9.32 -0.44 -8.39
C GLN A 218 8.44 0.16 -7.29
N ASP A 219 7.18 0.43 -7.64
CA ASP A 219 6.13 0.85 -6.71
C ASP A 219 5.76 -0.29 -5.75
N VAL A 220 5.59 0.06 -4.48
CA VAL A 220 5.42 -0.91 -3.40
C VAL A 220 4.09 -0.71 -2.70
N LEU A 221 3.27 -1.76 -2.66
CA LEU A 221 2.08 -1.83 -1.83
C LEU A 221 2.46 -2.29 -0.42
N THR A 222 2.11 -1.51 0.59
CA THR A 222 2.33 -1.89 2.00
C THR A 222 1.19 -1.44 2.90
N ALA A 223 1.10 -2.03 4.09
CA ALA A 223 0.11 -1.67 5.09
C ALA A 223 0.60 -0.54 5.99
N ILE A 224 -0.29 0.39 6.29
CA ILE A 224 -0.14 1.33 7.40
C ILE A 224 -0.62 0.60 8.66
N PRO A 225 0.23 0.43 9.68
CA PRO A 225 -0.21 -0.14 10.94
C PRO A 225 -1.43 0.59 11.49
N GLU A 226 -2.50 -0.13 11.81
CA GLU A 226 -3.68 0.47 12.43
C GLU A 226 -3.26 1.14 13.74
N PRO A 227 -3.58 2.43 13.95
CA PRO A 227 -3.26 3.10 15.19
C PRO A 227 -3.84 2.32 16.38
N ALA A 228 -3.05 2.15 17.44
CA ALA A 228 -3.46 1.47 18.68
C ALA A 228 -4.79 2.01 19.28
N THR A 229 -5.26 3.15 18.81
CA THR A 229 -6.59 3.73 19.07
C THR A 229 -7.74 2.74 18.87
N VAL A 230 -7.69 1.82 17.88
CA VAL A 230 -8.73 0.78 17.71
C VAL A 230 -8.72 -0.23 18.86
N ALA A 231 -7.53 -0.61 19.34
CA ALA A 231 -7.39 -1.47 20.50
C ALA A 231 -7.87 -0.76 21.78
N PHE A 232 -7.57 0.53 21.94
CA PHE A 232 -8.05 1.32 23.08
C PHE A 232 -9.55 1.60 23.05
N LEU A 233 -10.17 1.76 21.88
CA LEU A 233 -11.63 1.88 21.75
C LEU A 233 -12.31 0.58 22.20
N SER A 234 -11.78 -0.57 21.78
CA SER A 234 -12.26 -1.90 22.19
C SER A 234 -12.16 -2.11 23.70
N ILE A 235 -11.02 -1.74 24.30
CA ILE A 235 -10.81 -1.80 25.75
C ILE A 235 -11.74 -0.81 26.48
N GLY A 236 -11.91 0.40 25.94
CA GLY A 236 -12.79 1.42 26.49
C GLY A 236 -14.26 0.98 26.55
N LEU A 237 -14.75 0.33 25.49
CA LEU A 237 -16.10 -0.24 25.44
C LEU A 237 -16.27 -1.39 26.46
N LEU A 238 -15.30 -2.29 26.59
CA LEU A 238 -15.32 -3.38 27.58
C LEU A 238 -15.33 -2.85 29.03
N LEU A 239 -14.57 -1.78 29.31
CA LEU A 239 -14.55 -1.13 30.62
C LEU A 239 -15.85 -0.37 30.92
N ALA A 240 -16.51 0.20 29.91
CA ALA A 240 -17.81 0.85 30.06
C ALA A 240 -18.93 -0.15 30.37
N VAL A 241 -18.96 -1.30 29.67
CA VAL A 241 -19.93 -2.38 29.89
C VAL A 241 -19.77 -3.01 31.28
N SER A 242 -18.52 -3.27 31.71
CA SER A 242 -18.26 -3.85 33.03
C SER A 242 -18.59 -2.90 34.19
N ARG A 243 -18.55 -1.58 33.97
CA ARG A 243 -19.05 -0.58 34.93
C ARG A 243 -20.58 -0.54 34.97
N GLY A 244 -21.26 -0.59 33.82
CA GLY A 244 -22.73 -0.62 33.77
C GLY A 244 -23.35 -1.85 34.44
N TYR A 245 -22.70 -3.02 34.36
CA TYR A 245 -23.16 -4.26 34.99
C TYR A 245 -23.14 -4.19 36.52
N LYS A 246 -22.18 -3.47 37.13
CA LYS A 246 -22.10 -3.34 38.60
C LYS A 246 -23.17 -2.42 39.18
N THR A 247 -23.69 -1.47 38.41
CA THR A 247 -24.72 -0.52 38.85
C THR A 247 -26.15 -1.06 38.79
N MET A 248 -26.38 -2.21 38.15
CA MET A 248 -27.72 -2.82 38.02
C MET A 248 -28.00 -3.94 39.04
N ASN A 249 -27.00 -4.36 39.82
CA ASN A 249 -27.09 -5.46 40.80
C ASN A 249 -26.84 -5.01 42.25
N GLY A 250 -27.07 -3.73 42.56
CA GLY A 250 -26.91 -3.13 43.89
C GLY A 250 -28.18 -2.49 44.39
#